data_AF-F4L6D3-F1
#
_entry.id   AF-F4L6D3-F1
#
_cell.length_a   1.000
_cell.length_b   1.000
_cell.length_c   1.000
_cell.angle_alpha   90.00
_cell.angle_beta   90.00
_cell.angle_gamma   90.00
#
_symmetry.space_group_name_H-M   'P 1'
#
loop_
_entity.id
_entity.type
_entity.pdbx_description
1 polymer ?
#
loop_
_entity_poly.entity_id
_entity_poly.type
_entity_poly.pdbx_seq_one_letter_code
_entity_poly.pdbx_strand_id
1 'polypeptide(L)'
;MDPDQFGPLMEKAYQDALNAADAIKAVAQADREAAAQELDAAKAARQAVEAETEKIVETYFEERRAQLIAFTQKEQLRQLALKHLEAGKKAEDIAHWLDVPIDFVTKIEAMKFRFNNPFAKKTPLQKQAEALGNARLRYHTEGRGGTVYYESDAGKFDMWWEFGGGDAIAIINIPSEKHWEAQTKMHVDKRAAVLNYIGDQVVQDQASGNGYFEVSGDFLTIFK
;
A
#
# COMPACT_ATOMS: atom_id res chain seq x y z
N MET A 1 57.39 -22.50 -44.79
CA MET A 1 57.81 -21.33 -44.00
C MET A 1 59.28 -21.58 -43.68
N ASP A 2 60.16 -20.67 -44.07
CA ASP A 2 61.59 -20.84 -43.80
C ASP A 2 61.82 -20.81 -42.28
N PRO A 3 62.56 -21.77 -41.69
CA PRO A 3 62.81 -21.82 -40.24
C PRO A 3 63.38 -20.49 -39.69
N ASP A 4 64.17 -19.80 -40.50
CA ASP A 4 64.84 -18.55 -40.16
C ASP A 4 63.90 -17.32 -40.13
N GLN A 5 62.69 -17.43 -40.69
CA GLN A 5 61.69 -16.35 -40.70
C GLN A 5 60.62 -16.47 -39.61
N PHE A 6 60.52 -17.64 -38.95
CA PHE A 6 59.50 -17.89 -37.93
C PHE A 6 59.79 -17.17 -36.60
N GLY A 7 61.06 -17.13 -36.17
CA GLY A 7 61.47 -16.46 -34.94
C GLY A 7 61.12 -14.96 -34.90
N PRO A 8 61.55 -14.16 -35.90
CA PRO A 8 61.21 -12.73 -35.97
C PRO A 8 59.72 -12.45 -36.08
N LEU A 9 58.97 -13.33 -36.77
CA LEU A 9 57.51 -13.21 -36.88
C LEU A 9 56.83 -13.42 -35.52
N MET A 10 57.25 -14.42 -34.76
CA MET A 10 56.71 -14.68 -33.41
C MET A 10 57.08 -13.55 -32.45
N GLU A 11 58.30 -13.03 -32.49
CA GLU A 11 58.72 -11.90 -31.66
C GLU A 11 57.86 -10.65 -31.93
N LYS A 12 57.61 -10.34 -33.21
CA LYS A 12 56.70 -9.26 -33.59
C LYS A 12 55.28 -9.51 -33.07
N ALA A 13 54.75 -10.72 -33.22
CA ALA A 13 53.41 -11.06 -32.72
C ALA A 13 53.32 -10.92 -31.18
N TYR A 14 54.37 -11.29 -30.44
CA TYR A 14 54.43 -11.08 -28.99
C TYR A 14 54.49 -9.60 -28.60
N GLN A 15 55.28 -8.79 -29.32
CA GLN A 15 55.33 -7.35 -29.09
C GLN A 15 53.99 -6.67 -29.40
N ASP A 16 53.34 -7.04 -30.51
CA ASP A 16 52.02 -6.54 -30.88
C ASP A 16 50.97 -6.93 -29.82
N ALA A 17 51.03 -8.16 -29.29
CA ALA A 17 50.14 -8.62 -28.22
C ALA A 17 50.37 -7.88 -26.89
N LEU A 18 51.63 -7.58 -26.53
CA LEU A 18 51.96 -6.79 -25.34
C LEU A 18 51.45 -5.35 -25.46
N ASN A 19 51.68 -4.71 -26.62
CA ASN A 19 51.18 -3.37 -26.88
C ASN A 19 49.65 -3.31 -26.85
N ALA A 20 48.97 -4.33 -27.39
CA ALA A 20 47.51 -4.45 -27.32
C ALA A 20 47.02 -4.64 -25.88
N ALA A 21 47.70 -5.46 -25.08
CA ALA A 21 47.37 -5.68 -23.66
C ALA A 21 47.54 -4.40 -22.83
N ASP A 22 48.62 -3.64 -23.07
CA ASP A 22 48.86 -2.35 -22.41
C ASP A 22 47.80 -1.30 -22.80
N ALA A 23 47.41 -1.26 -24.07
CA ALA A 23 46.33 -0.38 -24.54
C ALA A 23 44.99 -0.72 -23.87
N ILE A 24 44.64 -2.01 -23.78
CA ILE A 24 43.42 -2.46 -23.10
C ILE A 24 43.45 -2.10 -21.62
N LYS A 25 44.60 -2.29 -20.95
CA LYS A 25 44.77 -1.93 -19.54
C LYS A 25 44.60 -0.44 -19.29
N ALA A 26 45.13 0.41 -20.17
CA ALA A 26 44.97 1.85 -20.08
C ALA A 26 43.49 2.28 -20.21
N VAL A 27 42.77 1.71 -21.16
CA VAL A 27 41.32 1.95 -21.32
C VAL A 27 40.54 1.47 -20.10
N ALA A 28 40.78 0.25 -19.64
CA ALA A 28 40.10 -0.30 -18.47
C ALA A 28 40.38 0.51 -17.19
N GLN A 29 41.57 1.09 -17.06
CA GLN A 29 41.90 1.98 -15.95
C GLN A 29 41.14 3.32 -16.06
N ALA A 30 41.08 3.92 -17.24
CA ALA A 30 40.31 5.15 -17.48
C ALA A 30 38.80 4.93 -17.21
N ASP A 31 38.24 3.82 -17.68
CA ASP A 31 36.83 3.46 -17.43
C ASP A 31 36.56 3.26 -15.94
N ARG A 32 37.49 2.62 -15.21
CA ARG A 32 37.37 2.43 -13.76
C ARG A 32 37.41 3.76 -13.00
N GLU A 33 38.28 4.68 -13.41
CA GLU A 33 38.37 6.01 -12.82
C GLU A 33 37.10 6.83 -13.11
N ALA A 34 36.57 6.78 -14.33
CA ALA A 34 35.30 7.41 -14.68
C ALA A 34 34.12 6.84 -13.88
N ALA A 35 34.02 5.52 -13.77
CA ALA A 35 32.98 4.84 -12.99
C ALA A 35 33.09 5.16 -11.48
N ALA A 36 34.30 5.33 -10.96
CA ALA A 36 34.51 5.73 -9.57
C ALA A 36 34.00 7.17 -9.32
N GLN A 37 34.29 8.10 -10.24
CA GLN A 37 33.79 9.48 -10.16
C GLN A 37 32.26 9.54 -10.24
N GLU A 38 31.66 8.76 -11.16
CA GLU A 38 30.20 8.68 -11.28
C GLU A 38 29.56 8.09 -10.02
N LEU A 39 30.15 7.04 -9.45
CA LEU A 39 29.68 6.43 -8.21
C LEU A 39 29.74 7.42 -7.03
N ASP A 40 30.83 8.19 -6.92
CA ASP A 40 30.98 9.17 -5.84
C ASP A 40 30.00 10.35 -6.02
N ALA A 41 29.78 10.80 -7.25
CA ALA A 41 28.75 11.80 -7.56
C ALA A 41 27.33 11.27 -7.23
N ALA A 42 27.02 10.02 -7.57
CA ALA A 42 25.74 9.40 -7.26
C ALA A 42 25.51 9.25 -5.75
N LYS A 43 26.55 8.88 -4.99
CA LYS A 43 26.50 8.82 -3.52
C LYS A 43 26.25 10.21 -2.92
N ALA A 44 26.94 11.23 -3.39
CA ALA A 44 26.76 12.60 -2.92
C ALA A 44 25.33 13.11 -3.22
N ALA A 45 24.81 12.84 -4.43
CA ALA A 45 23.44 13.19 -4.81
C ALA A 45 22.41 12.47 -3.92
N ARG A 46 22.59 11.17 -3.67
CA ARG A 46 21.72 10.40 -2.78
C ARG A 46 21.72 10.97 -1.35
N GLN A 47 22.89 11.28 -0.80
CA GLN A 47 23.00 11.85 0.54
C GLN A 47 22.30 13.21 0.64
N ALA A 48 22.40 14.06 -0.38
CA ALA A 48 21.69 15.34 -0.42
C ALA A 48 20.16 15.14 -0.41
N VAL A 49 19.65 14.20 -1.21
CA VAL A 49 18.22 13.86 -1.25
C VAL A 49 17.75 13.25 0.07
N GLU A 50 18.52 12.36 0.68
CA GLU A 50 18.18 11.77 1.98
C GLU A 50 18.09 12.85 3.07
N ALA A 51 19.06 13.77 3.12
CA ALA A 51 19.06 14.86 4.10
C ALA A 51 17.89 15.84 3.90
N GLU A 52 17.55 16.17 2.65
CA GLU A 52 16.37 16.99 2.36
C GLU A 52 15.06 16.27 2.73
N THR A 53 14.98 14.97 2.43
CA THR A 53 13.82 14.14 2.77
C THR A 53 13.63 14.04 4.28
N GLU A 54 14.70 13.81 5.04
CA GLU A 54 14.67 13.77 6.51
C GLU A 54 14.13 15.08 7.08
N LYS A 55 14.61 16.22 6.57
CA LYS A 55 14.10 17.54 6.98
C LYS A 55 12.62 17.74 6.67
N ILE A 56 12.16 17.33 5.49
CA ILE A 56 10.73 17.42 5.12
C ILE A 56 9.88 16.55 6.05
N VAL A 57 10.33 15.33 6.33
CA VAL A 57 9.64 14.39 7.22
C VAL A 57 9.58 14.92 8.64
N GLU A 58 10.69 15.44 9.18
CA GLU A 58 10.73 16.09 10.48
C GLU A 58 9.75 17.26 10.56
N THR A 59 9.79 18.16 9.58
CA THR A 59 8.89 19.33 9.54
C THR A 59 7.42 18.90 9.50
N TYR A 60 7.09 17.92 8.65
CA TYR A 60 5.74 17.36 8.57
C TYR A 60 5.28 16.75 9.90
N PHE A 61 6.15 16.00 10.57
CA PHE A 61 5.83 15.41 11.87
C PHE A 61 5.72 16.47 12.95
N GLU A 62 6.57 17.48 12.99
CA GLU A 62 6.49 18.57 13.97
C GLU A 62 5.19 19.37 13.83
N GLU A 63 4.84 19.77 12.61
CA GLU A 63 3.60 20.49 12.32
C GLU A 63 2.35 19.70 12.72
N ARG A 64 2.39 18.36 12.55
CA ARG A 64 1.25 17.48 12.82
C ARG A 64 1.33 16.73 14.14
N ARG A 65 2.40 16.91 14.93
CA ARG A 65 2.68 16.11 16.13
C ARG A 65 1.53 16.18 17.12
N ALA A 66 1.06 17.38 17.41
CA ALA A 66 -0.04 17.59 18.35
C ALA A 66 -1.34 16.93 17.87
N GLN A 67 -1.62 16.97 16.57
CA GLN A 67 -2.81 16.33 15.98
C GLN A 67 -2.70 14.81 16.02
N LEU A 68 -1.53 14.25 15.69
CA LEU A 68 -1.27 12.81 15.78
C LEU A 68 -1.38 12.31 17.21
N ILE A 69 -0.75 13.00 18.18
CA ILE A 69 -0.85 12.65 19.60
C ILE A 69 -2.31 12.70 20.06
N ALA A 70 -3.05 13.78 19.75
CA ALA A 70 -4.45 13.90 20.12
C ALA A 70 -5.33 12.82 19.48
N PHE A 71 -5.07 12.48 18.21
CA PHE A 71 -5.74 11.39 17.52
C PHE A 71 -5.47 10.04 18.19
N THR A 72 -4.19 9.71 18.43
CA THR A 72 -3.78 8.45 19.07
C THR A 72 -4.35 8.32 20.48
N GLN A 73 -4.31 9.39 21.28
CA GLN A 73 -4.91 9.41 22.62
C GLN A 73 -6.40 9.15 22.56
N LYS A 74 -7.12 9.83 21.65
CA LYS A 74 -8.56 9.65 21.47
C LYS A 74 -8.92 8.22 21.05
N GLU A 75 -8.13 7.62 20.18
CA GLU A 75 -8.34 6.24 19.73
C GLU A 75 -8.06 5.22 20.83
N GLN A 76 -7.00 5.41 21.62
CA GLN A 76 -6.72 4.58 22.79
C GLN A 76 -7.85 4.64 23.82
N LEU A 77 -8.37 5.84 24.11
CA LEU A 77 -9.52 6.04 24.99
C LEU A 77 -10.78 5.34 24.45
N ARG A 78 -11.01 5.40 23.14
CA ARG A 78 -12.11 4.68 22.48
C ARG A 78 -12.00 3.17 22.66
N GLN A 79 -10.82 2.61 22.42
CA GLN A 79 -10.58 1.17 22.55
C GLN A 79 -10.71 0.69 24.00
N LEU A 80 -10.23 1.48 24.95
CA LEU A 80 -10.32 1.15 26.36
C LEU A 80 -11.78 1.21 26.86
N ALA A 81 -12.52 2.24 26.45
CA ALA A 81 -13.96 2.34 26.72
C ALA A 81 -14.73 1.14 26.14
N LEU A 82 -14.42 0.75 24.89
CA LEU A 82 -15.03 -0.42 24.24
C LEU A 82 -14.78 -1.71 25.04
N LYS A 83 -13.53 -1.98 25.45
CA LYS A 83 -13.19 -3.16 26.26
C LYS A 83 -13.95 -3.20 27.58
N HIS A 84 -14.13 -2.04 28.23
CA HIS A 84 -14.90 -1.99 29.47
C HIS A 84 -16.41 -2.18 29.25
N LEU A 85 -16.97 -1.63 28.16
CA LEU A 85 -18.36 -1.90 27.75
C LEU A 85 -18.57 -3.38 27.39
N GLU A 86 -17.58 -4.05 26.79
CA GLU A 86 -17.59 -5.50 26.54
C GLU A 86 -17.53 -6.33 27.81
N ALA A 87 -16.80 -5.85 28.83
CA ALA A 87 -16.80 -6.44 30.17
C ALA A 87 -18.08 -6.16 30.98
N GLY A 88 -19.09 -5.51 30.39
CA GLY A 88 -20.40 -5.27 31.01
C GLY A 88 -20.44 -4.09 31.99
N LYS A 89 -19.44 -3.22 31.97
CA LYS A 89 -19.39 -2.03 32.83
C LYS A 89 -20.28 -0.91 32.28
N LYS A 90 -20.83 -0.07 33.16
CA LYS A 90 -21.75 1.00 32.78
C LYS A 90 -21.02 2.20 32.18
N ALA A 91 -21.68 2.93 31.29
CA ALA A 91 -21.11 4.08 30.61
C ALA A 91 -20.68 5.20 31.58
N GLU A 92 -21.43 5.41 32.67
CA GLU A 92 -21.12 6.40 33.71
C GLU A 92 -19.80 6.07 34.42
N ASP A 93 -19.61 4.81 34.82
CA ASP A 93 -18.40 4.35 35.53
C ASP A 93 -17.16 4.45 34.63
N ILE A 94 -17.32 4.09 33.36
CA ILE A 94 -16.25 4.18 32.35
C ILE A 94 -15.88 5.64 32.09
N ALA A 95 -16.87 6.50 31.91
CA ALA A 95 -16.65 7.93 31.70
C ALA A 95 -15.89 8.54 32.87
N HIS A 96 -16.25 8.15 34.10
CA HIS A 96 -15.55 8.59 35.31
C HIS A 96 -14.10 8.07 35.39
N TRP A 97 -13.85 6.78 35.15
CA TRP A 97 -12.49 6.24 35.24
C TRP A 97 -11.55 6.70 34.15
N LEU A 98 -12.07 6.92 32.95
CA LEU A 98 -11.28 7.38 31.81
C LEU A 98 -11.17 8.90 31.75
N ASP A 99 -11.86 9.62 32.66
CA ASP A 99 -11.97 11.08 32.68
C ASP A 99 -12.38 11.64 31.30
N VAL A 100 -13.41 11.04 30.72
CA VAL A 100 -13.96 11.44 29.41
C VAL A 100 -15.43 11.83 29.55
N PRO A 101 -15.96 12.71 28.67
CA PRO A 101 -17.38 13.04 28.68
C PRO A 101 -18.25 11.78 28.55
N ILE A 102 -19.34 11.70 29.31
CA ILE A 102 -20.27 10.56 29.21
C ILE A 102 -20.76 10.34 27.77
N ASP A 103 -20.96 11.43 27.02
CA ASP A 103 -21.40 11.40 25.62
C ASP A 103 -20.37 10.73 24.67
N PHE A 104 -19.09 10.71 25.05
CA PHE A 104 -18.06 9.95 24.34
C PHE A 104 -18.29 8.44 24.47
N VAL A 105 -18.57 7.97 25.69
CA VAL A 105 -18.77 6.54 25.98
C VAL A 105 -20.12 6.06 25.44
N THR A 106 -21.20 6.83 25.60
CA THR A 106 -22.53 6.46 25.09
C THR A 106 -22.55 6.40 23.55
N LYS A 107 -21.79 7.24 22.85
CA LYS A 107 -21.60 7.12 21.39
C LYS A 107 -20.92 5.81 21.01
N ILE A 108 -19.92 5.36 21.78
CA ILE A 108 -19.23 4.08 21.55
C ILE A 108 -20.19 2.92 21.81
N GLU A 109 -20.95 2.98 22.91
CA GLU A 109 -21.98 2.00 23.25
C GLU A 109 -23.08 1.93 22.17
N ALA A 110 -23.55 3.06 21.68
CA ALA A 110 -24.52 3.14 20.58
C ALA A 110 -23.94 2.58 19.27
N MET A 111 -22.65 2.83 18.98
CA MET A 111 -21.98 2.20 17.83
C MET A 111 -21.90 0.68 18.00
N LYS A 112 -21.51 0.17 19.17
CA LYS A 112 -21.52 -1.27 19.50
C LYS A 112 -22.91 -1.86 19.27
N PHE A 113 -23.96 -1.18 19.72
CA PHE A 113 -25.35 -1.62 19.53
C PHE A 113 -25.77 -1.61 18.05
N ARG A 114 -25.30 -0.67 17.23
CA ARG A 114 -25.59 -0.66 15.77
C ARG A 114 -24.94 -1.82 15.04
N PHE A 115 -23.76 -2.27 15.47
CA PHE A 115 -23.06 -3.39 14.84
C PHE A 115 -23.48 -4.76 15.41
N ASN A 116 -23.92 -4.84 16.67
CA ASN A 116 -24.29 -6.10 17.36
C ASN A 116 -25.80 -6.30 17.62
N ASN A 117 -26.69 -5.41 17.19
CA ASN A 117 -28.13 -5.63 17.36
C ASN A 117 -28.66 -6.53 16.23
N PRO A 118 -29.09 -7.77 16.51
CA PRO A 118 -29.69 -8.67 15.50
C PRO A 118 -31.03 -8.15 14.94
N PHE A 119 -31.61 -7.11 15.55
CA PHE A 119 -32.82 -6.42 15.11
C PHE A 119 -32.55 -5.03 14.49
N ALA A 120 -31.29 -4.58 14.43
CA ALA A 120 -30.97 -3.39 13.64
C ALA A 120 -31.27 -3.70 12.17
N LYS A 121 -31.96 -2.77 11.50
CA LYS A 121 -32.16 -2.89 10.05
C LYS A 121 -30.77 -2.96 9.41
N LYS A 122 -30.50 -4.06 8.70
CA LYS A 122 -29.24 -4.28 7.99
C LYS A 122 -28.87 -3.02 7.19
N THR A 123 -27.62 -2.60 7.32
CA THR A 123 -27.09 -1.49 6.52
C THR A 123 -27.20 -1.84 5.03
N PRO A 124 -27.27 -0.84 4.13
CA PRO A 124 -27.24 -1.11 2.68
C PRO A 124 -26.10 -2.05 2.29
N LEU A 125 -24.92 -1.84 2.89
CA LEU A 125 -23.74 -2.64 2.66
C LEU A 125 -23.87 -4.10 3.16
N GLN A 126 -24.47 -4.32 4.33
CA GLN A 126 -24.76 -5.67 4.82
C GLN A 126 -25.76 -6.40 3.91
N LYS A 127 -26.76 -5.70 3.36
CA LYS A 127 -27.69 -6.28 2.39
C LYS A 127 -27.01 -6.65 1.08
N GLN A 128 -26.09 -5.82 0.60
CA GLN A 128 -25.27 -6.13 -0.57
C GLN A 128 -24.39 -7.36 -0.32
N ALA A 129 -23.73 -7.43 0.84
CA ALA A 129 -22.88 -8.57 1.22
C ALA A 129 -23.67 -9.88 1.20
N GLU A 130 -24.86 -9.91 1.79
CA GLU A 130 -25.73 -11.09 1.79
C GLU A 130 -26.22 -11.47 0.39
N ALA A 131 -26.59 -10.48 -0.43
CA ALA A 131 -27.00 -10.72 -1.82
C ALA A 131 -25.88 -11.30 -2.69
N LEU A 132 -24.62 -11.11 -2.28
CA LEU A 132 -23.42 -11.65 -2.92
C LEU A 132 -22.91 -12.95 -2.28
N GLY A 133 -23.68 -13.54 -1.35
CA GLY A 133 -23.29 -14.76 -0.63
C GLY A 133 -22.34 -14.46 0.51
N ASN A 134 -22.74 -13.58 1.43
CA ASN A 134 -21.95 -13.18 2.61
C ASN A 134 -20.56 -12.65 2.25
N ALA A 135 -20.50 -11.72 1.29
CA ALA A 135 -19.25 -11.13 0.85
C ALA A 135 -18.51 -10.42 2.00
N ARG A 136 -17.18 -10.51 1.99
CA ARG A 136 -16.28 -9.85 2.94
C ARG A 136 -14.95 -9.47 2.29
N LEU A 137 -14.32 -8.44 2.84
CA LEU A 137 -12.97 -8.01 2.47
C LEU A 137 -11.96 -8.26 3.58
N ARG A 138 -10.73 -8.58 3.18
CA ARG A 138 -9.54 -8.52 4.04
C ARG A 138 -8.45 -7.72 3.34
N TYR A 139 -7.60 -7.08 4.11
CA TYR A 139 -6.54 -6.22 3.60
C TYR A 139 -5.17 -6.68 4.08
N HIS A 140 -4.19 -6.63 3.19
CA HIS A 140 -2.77 -6.70 3.50
C HIS A 140 -2.10 -5.42 3.01
N THR A 141 -1.20 -4.85 3.81
CA THR A 141 -0.54 -3.58 3.55
C THR A 141 0.97 -3.76 3.59
N GLU A 142 1.63 -3.35 2.50
CA GLU A 142 3.07 -3.41 2.27
C GLU A 142 3.58 -2.02 1.88
N GLY A 143 3.54 -1.07 2.82
CA GLY A 143 3.99 0.30 2.60
C GLY A 143 3.03 1.12 1.74
N ARG A 144 3.40 1.42 0.49
CA ARG A 144 2.62 2.26 -0.45
C ARG A 144 1.59 1.48 -1.26
N GLY A 145 1.42 0.19 -0.99
CA GLY A 145 0.43 -0.66 -1.63
C GLY A 145 0.17 -1.91 -0.83
N GLY A 146 -0.46 -2.90 -1.46
CA GLY A 146 -0.73 -4.20 -0.85
C GLY A 146 -1.80 -4.98 -1.60
N THR A 147 -2.57 -5.77 -0.88
CA THR A 147 -3.56 -6.68 -1.46
C THR A 147 -4.91 -6.59 -0.75
N VAL A 148 -5.98 -6.50 -1.54
CA VAL A 148 -7.37 -6.63 -1.11
C VAL A 148 -7.84 -8.04 -1.47
N TYR A 149 -8.32 -8.79 -0.48
CA TYR A 149 -8.87 -10.13 -0.67
C TYR A 149 -10.38 -10.07 -0.59
N TYR A 150 -11.05 -10.45 -1.68
CA TYR A 150 -12.50 -10.64 -1.73
C TYR A 150 -12.84 -12.12 -1.49
N GLU A 151 -13.82 -12.37 -0.62
CA GLU A 151 -14.36 -13.70 -0.35
C GLU A 151 -15.88 -13.65 -0.23
N SER A 152 -16.59 -14.54 -0.93
CA SER A 152 -18.00 -14.82 -0.73
C SER A 152 -18.32 -16.29 -1.04
N ASP A 153 -19.55 -16.73 -0.77
CA ASP A 153 -20.03 -18.08 -1.07
C ASP A 153 -19.95 -18.39 -2.58
N ALA A 154 -19.95 -17.36 -3.43
CA ALA A 154 -19.90 -17.49 -4.89
C ALA A 154 -18.48 -17.48 -5.46
N GLY A 155 -17.46 -17.04 -4.72
CA GLY A 155 -16.09 -16.97 -5.23
C GLY A 155 -15.13 -16.19 -4.33
N LYS A 156 -13.85 -16.30 -4.66
CA LYS A 156 -12.77 -15.55 -3.99
C LYS A 156 -11.71 -15.15 -5.00
N PHE A 157 -11.14 -13.97 -4.82
CA PHE A 157 -10.03 -13.46 -5.62
C PHE A 157 -9.31 -12.34 -4.87
N ASP A 158 -8.06 -12.10 -5.25
CA ASP A 158 -7.24 -11.03 -4.72
C ASP A 158 -7.03 -9.92 -5.76
N MET A 159 -6.79 -8.71 -5.26
CA MET A 159 -6.62 -7.50 -6.04
C MET A 159 -5.45 -6.72 -5.46
N TRP A 160 -4.49 -6.34 -6.30
CA TRP A 160 -3.41 -5.47 -5.87
C TRP A 160 -3.90 -4.03 -5.76
N TRP A 161 -3.39 -3.28 -4.78
CA TRP A 161 -3.69 -1.86 -4.62
C TRP A 161 -2.42 -1.04 -4.36
N GLU A 162 -2.48 0.23 -4.72
CA GLU A 162 -1.46 1.24 -4.40
C GLU A 162 -2.08 2.58 -4.03
N PHE A 163 -1.30 3.46 -3.40
CA PHE A 163 -1.72 4.83 -3.18
C PHE A 163 -1.90 5.58 -4.50
N GLY A 164 -3.04 6.25 -4.62
CA GLY A 164 -3.30 7.18 -5.70
C GLY A 164 -2.48 8.48 -5.58
N GLY A 165 -2.46 9.25 -6.65
CA GLY A 165 -1.95 10.62 -6.66
C GLY A 165 -3.08 11.65 -6.76
N GLY A 166 -2.83 12.88 -6.33
CA GLY A 166 -3.83 13.95 -6.34
C GLY A 166 -4.97 13.69 -5.35
N ASP A 167 -6.21 13.74 -5.82
CA ASP A 167 -7.41 13.51 -5.00
C ASP A 167 -7.73 12.01 -4.80
N ALA A 168 -7.02 11.12 -5.50
CA ALA A 168 -7.18 9.68 -5.35
C ALA A 168 -6.40 9.17 -4.13
N ILE A 169 -7.11 8.50 -3.21
CA ILE A 169 -6.55 7.87 -2.01
C ILE A 169 -5.88 6.54 -2.37
N ALA A 170 -6.56 5.70 -3.14
CA ALA A 170 -6.10 4.36 -3.49
C ALA A 170 -6.58 3.96 -4.87
N ILE A 171 -5.77 3.20 -5.59
CA ILE A 171 -6.10 2.59 -6.88
C ILE A 171 -6.01 1.08 -6.68
N ILE A 172 -7.09 0.37 -6.99
CA ILE A 172 -7.19 -1.08 -6.87
C ILE A 172 -7.27 -1.66 -8.28
N ASN A 173 -6.37 -2.57 -8.61
CA ASN A 173 -6.45 -3.33 -9.85
C ASN A 173 -7.55 -4.38 -9.76
N ILE A 174 -8.48 -4.36 -10.72
CA ILE A 174 -9.63 -5.26 -10.75
C ILE A 174 -9.62 -6.11 -12.02
N PRO A 175 -10.18 -7.33 -11.98
CA PRO A 175 -10.32 -8.14 -13.19
C PRO A 175 -11.14 -7.41 -14.27
N SER A 176 -10.59 -7.35 -15.48
CA SER A 176 -11.28 -6.82 -16.65
C SER A 176 -12.52 -7.65 -16.97
N GLU A 177 -13.50 -7.07 -17.64
CA GLU A 177 -14.73 -7.79 -18.01
C GLU A 177 -14.43 -9.05 -18.83
N LYS A 178 -13.47 -8.96 -19.75
CA LYS A 178 -13.00 -10.08 -20.58
C LYS A 178 -12.37 -11.21 -19.77
N HIS A 179 -11.70 -10.89 -18.67
CA HIS A 179 -10.98 -11.87 -17.85
C HIS A 179 -11.70 -12.22 -16.54
N TRP A 180 -12.88 -11.62 -16.32
CA TRP A 180 -13.63 -11.71 -15.08
C TRP A 180 -13.90 -13.15 -14.66
N GLU A 181 -14.58 -13.93 -15.50
CA GLU A 181 -14.98 -15.30 -15.16
C GLU A 181 -13.77 -16.23 -14.99
N ALA A 182 -12.73 -16.01 -15.79
CA ALA A 182 -11.51 -16.78 -15.73
C ALA A 182 -10.78 -16.61 -14.38
N GLN A 183 -10.72 -15.37 -13.89
CA GLN A 183 -10.00 -15.00 -12.67
C GLN A 183 -10.84 -15.20 -11.39
N THR A 184 -12.13 -14.85 -11.42
CA THR A 184 -12.98 -14.82 -10.22
C THR A 184 -13.83 -16.08 -10.04
N LYS A 185 -14.03 -16.86 -11.12
CA LYS A 185 -15.01 -17.96 -11.22
C LYS A 185 -16.46 -17.51 -11.03
N MET A 186 -16.73 -16.21 -11.08
CA MET A 186 -18.07 -15.63 -10.99
C MET A 186 -18.57 -15.23 -12.37
N HIS A 187 -19.88 -15.32 -12.61
CA HIS A 187 -20.49 -14.89 -13.87
C HIS A 187 -20.31 -13.38 -14.09
N VAL A 188 -20.10 -12.96 -15.35
CA VAL A 188 -19.85 -11.56 -15.70
C VAL A 188 -20.97 -10.61 -15.24
N ASP A 189 -22.23 -11.05 -15.23
CA ASP A 189 -23.38 -10.26 -14.74
C ASP A 189 -23.27 -9.84 -13.27
N LYS A 190 -22.43 -10.53 -12.48
CA LYS A 190 -22.18 -10.19 -11.08
C LYS A 190 -21.08 -9.14 -10.90
N ARG A 191 -20.29 -8.85 -11.95
CA ARG A 191 -19.14 -7.95 -11.89
C ARG A 191 -19.48 -6.60 -11.29
N ALA A 192 -20.48 -5.91 -11.84
CA ALA A 192 -20.86 -4.59 -11.36
C ALA A 192 -21.28 -4.60 -9.87
N ALA A 193 -22.08 -5.58 -9.45
CA ALA A 193 -22.53 -5.69 -8.07
C ALA A 193 -21.37 -5.97 -7.10
N VAL A 194 -20.44 -6.85 -7.48
CA VAL A 194 -19.25 -7.17 -6.68
C VAL A 194 -18.33 -5.96 -6.56
N LEU A 195 -18.05 -5.27 -7.68
CA LEU A 195 -17.19 -4.09 -7.67
C LEU A 195 -17.80 -2.93 -6.88
N ASN A 196 -19.12 -2.74 -6.95
CA ASN A 196 -19.80 -1.73 -6.14
C ASN A 196 -19.69 -2.05 -4.64
N TYR A 197 -19.90 -3.31 -4.26
CA TYR A 197 -19.70 -3.74 -2.87
C TYR A 197 -18.25 -3.52 -2.40
N ILE A 198 -17.26 -3.86 -3.25
CA ILE A 198 -15.85 -3.65 -2.93
C ILE A 198 -15.58 -2.15 -2.70
N GLY A 199 -16.03 -1.29 -3.61
CA GLY A 199 -15.85 0.15 -3.50
C GLY A 199 -16.50 0.74 -2.26
N ASP A 200 -17.78 0.40 -2.02
CA ASP A 200 -18.53 0.83 -0.84
C ASP A 200 -17.84 0.39 0.46
N GLN A 201 -17.38 -0.87 0.51
CA GLN A 201 -16.70 -1.43 1.69
C GLN A 201 -15.34 -0.77 1.92
N VAL A 202 -14.56 -0.52 0.87
CA VAL A 202 -13.26 0.15 1.00
C VAL A 202 -13.44 1.60 1.46
N VAL A 203 -14.42 2.33 0.93
CA VAL A 203 -14.75 3.69 1.39
C VAL A 203 -15.16 3.68 2.86
N GLN A 204 -15.98 2.72 3.26
CA GLN A 204 -16.43 2.56 4.64
C GLN A 204 -15.26 2.26 5.60
N ASP A 205 -14.35 1.37 5.21
CA ASP A 205 -13.26 0.89 6.04
C ASP A 205 -12.07 1.87 6.09
N GLN A 206 -11.67 2.41 4.94
CA GLN A 206 -10.40 3.14 4.77
C GLN A 206 -10.59 4.66 4.66
N ALA A 207 -11.75 5.14 4.19
CA ALA A 207 -12.07 6.56 4.10
C ALA A 207 -13.03 7.03 5.22
N SER A 208 -13.27 6.20 6.24
CA SER A 208 -14.22 6.47 7.33
C SER A 208 -15.65 6.82 6.84
N GLY A 209 -16.04 6.33 5.66
CA GLY A 209 -17.31 6.63 5.01
C GLY A 209 -17.41 8.01 4.35
N ASN A 210 -16.33 8.81 4.34
CA ASN A 210 -16.27 10.13 3.71
C ASN A 210 -15.42 10.07 2.43
N GLY A 211 -15.97 9.49 1.38
CA GLY A 211 -15.34 9.38 0.06
C GLY A 211 -16.29 8.78 -0.97
N TYR A 212 -15.78 8.57 -2.18
CA TYR A 212 -16.49 7.87 -3.25
C TYR A 212 -15.50 7.02 -4.05
N PHE A 213 -16.01 6.13 -4.89
CA PHE A 213 -15.18 5.34 -5.78
C PHE A 213 -15.65 5.46 -7.23
N GLU A 214 -14.72 5.25 -8.15
CA GLU A 214 -14.99 5.16 -9.58
C GLU A 214 -14.39 3.87 -10.13
N VAL A 215 -15.13 3.18 -10.99
CA VAL A 215 -14.65 2.02 -11.73
C VAL A 215 -14.32 2.47 -13.15
N SER A 216 -13.04 2.43 -13.52
CA SER A 216 -12.57 2.81 -14.85
C SER A 216 -11.72 1.70 -15.45
N GLY A 217 -12.30 0.97 -16.41
CA GLY A 217 -11.68 -0.18 -17.04
C GLY A 217 -11.31 -1.28 -16.03
N ASP A 218 -10.00 -1.42 -15.81
CA ASP A 218 -9.37 -2.43 -14.97
C ASP A 218 -8.94 -1.88 -13.61
N PHE A 219 -9.43 -0.69 -13.25
CA PHE A 219 -9.14 -0.04 -11.98
C PHE A 219 -10.40 0.38 -11.25
N LEU A 220 -10.36 0.27 -9.93
CA LEU A 220 -11.29 0.87 -8.99
C LEU A 220 -10.50 1.90 -8.17
N THR A 221 -10.83 3.17 -8.35
CA THR A 221 -10.14 4.29 -7.70
C THR A 221 -11.00 4.84 -6.57
N ILE A 222 -10.40 5.00 -5.40
CA ILE A 222 -11.01 5.58 -4.20
C ILE A 222 -10.60 7.05 -4.11
N PHE A 223 -11.58 7.94 -3.92
CA PHE A 223 -11.40 9.37 -3.75
C PHE A 223 -11.88 9.83 -2.37
N LYS A 224 -11.44 11.02 -1.95
CA LYS A 224 -11.89 11.69 -0.74
C LYS A 224 -12.95 12.75 -1.01
#